data_AF-A0A395NPV5-F1
#
_entry.id   AF-A0A395NPV5-F1
#
_cell.length_a   1.000
_cell.length_b   1.000
_cell.length_c   1.000
_cell.angle_alpha   90.00
_cell.angle_beta   90.00
_cell.angle_gamma   90.00
#
_symmetry.space_group_name_H-M   'P 1'
#
loop_
_entity.id
_entity.type
_entity.pdbx_description
1 polymer ?
#
loop_
_entity_poly.entity_id
_entity_poly.type
_entity_poly.pdbx_seq_one_letter_code
_entity_poly.pdbx_strand_id
1 'polypeptide(L)'
;MDIGSYGISALRAVFAAEPESCLECDVKPSAPPASELCDAQYVAKLQFPNGAIGEIRGNYNTPWMQFKLPNIEILHRATVVQDSSLSAGQVKTRTRKVVFYGHMFATLYNRIDTEETYEVRNKDDSQLVKKWTEKKSRSAHTFRDIDLEQPGELYWKSYRHQLEQFIHRVKGRHGNGIWVSAEQSIAQMKAIDMVYEKSGLGARPSRERPVS
;
A
#
# COMPACT_ATOMS: atom_id res chain seq x y z
N MET A 1 -14.32 -6.18 -7.61
CA MET A 1 -13.02 -5.48 -7.59
C MET A 1 -11.96 -6.54 -7.67
N ASP A 2 -11.43 -6.75 -8.87
CA ASP A 2 -10.30 -7.66 -9.09
C ASP A 2 -9.01 -6.97 -8.60
N ILE A 3 -8.60 -5.92 -9.32
CA ILE A 3 -7.34 -5.19 -9.08
C ILE A 3 -7.38 -4.36 -7.78
N GLY A 4 -8.55 -3.82 -7.40
CA GLY A 4 -8.66 -2.99 -6.18
C GLY A 4 -8.44 -3.71 -4.88
N SER A 5 -8.58 -5.04 -4.87
CA SER A 5 -8.26 -5.86 -3.70
C SER A 5 -6.78 -5.73 -3.29
N TYR A 6 -5.86 -5.68 -4.25
CA TYR A 6 -4.43 -5.50 -3.99
C TYR A 6 -4.14 -4.13 -3.38
N GLY A 7 -4.78 -3.07 -3.88
CA GLY A 7 -4.65 -1.72 -3.33
C GLY A 7 -5.12 -1.63 -1.87
N ILE A 8 -6.28 -2.21 -1.56
CA ILE A 8 -6.80 -2.26 -0.17
C ILE A 8 -5.86 -3.07 0.73
N SER A 9 -5.39 -4.23 0.26
CA SER A 9 -4.46 -5.06 1.01
C SER A 9 -3.14 -4.33 1.27
N ALA A 10 -2.66 -3.55 0.31
CA ALA A 10 -1.45 -2.76 0.44
C ALA A 10 -1.61 -1.63 1.47
N LEU A 11 -2.73 -0.90 1.45
CA LEU A 11 -3.00 0.13 2.46
C LEU A 11 -3.06 -0.46 3.87
N ARG A 12 -3.76 -1.60 4.04
CA ARG A 12 -3.83 -2.31 5.33
C ARG A 12 -2.45 -2.73 5.83
N ALA A 13 -1.59 -3.21 4.93
CA ALA A 13 -0.22 -3.58 5.27
C ALA A 13 0.65 -2.36 5.63
N VAL A 14 0.52 -1.24 4.89
CA VAL A 14 1.28 0.00 5.13
C VAL A 14 0.89 0.64 6.46
N PHE A 15 -0.40 0.72 6.75
CA PHE A 15 -0.89 1.30 8.01
C PHE A 15 -0.85 0.32 9.19
N ALA A 16 -0.64 -0.98 8.92
CA ALA A 16 -0.75 -2.06 9.90
C ALA A 16 -2.06 -1.98 10.71
N ALA A 17 -3.16 -1.61 10.04
CA ALA A 17 -4.45 -1.34 10.65
C ALA A 17 -5.58 -1.57 9.64
N GLU A 18 -6.80 -1.69 10.16
CA GLU A 18 -8.01 -1.71 9.34
C GLU A 18 -8.51 -0.30 9.06
N PRO A 19 -9.13 -0.04 7.89
CA PRO A 19 -9.83 1.21 7.67
C PRO A 19 -11.05 1.31 8.59
N GLU A 20 -11.28 2.50 9.15
CA GLU A 20 -12.41 2.81 10.01
C GLU A 20 -13.66 3.20 9.19
N SER A 21 -13.46 3.83 8.03
CA SER A 21 -14.55 4.20 7.11
C SER A 21 -14.06 4.50 5.69
N CYS A 22 -14.98 4.47 4.71
CA CYS A 22 -14.75 5.00 3.37
C CYS A 22 -15.36 6.40 3.26
N LEU A 23 -14.48 7.40 3.11
CA LEU A 23 -14.85 8.81 3.09
C LEU A 23 -15.48 9.21 1.77
N GLU A 24 -14.89 8.75 0.66
CA GLU A 24 -15.27 9.07 -0.71
C GLU A 24 -15.04 7.85 -1.59
N CYS A 25 -15.94 7.61 -2.54
CA CYS A 25 -15.73 6.61 -3.59
C CYS A 25 -16.40 7.07 -4.88
N ASP A 26 -15.60 7.29 -5.91
CA ASP A 26 -16.04 7.58 -7.26
C ASP A 26 -15.78 6.35 -8.14
N VAL A 27 -16.82 5.86 -8.82
CA VAL A 27 -16.71 4.71 -9.71
C VAL A 27 -17.26 5.03 -11.09
N LYS A 28 -16.67 4.43 -12.12
CA LYS A 28 -17.27 4.32 -13.45
C LYS A 28 -17.62 2.85 -13.69
N PRO A 29 -18.91 2.53 -13.91
CA PRO A 29 -19.34 1.21 -14.31
C PRO A 29 -18.66 0.70 -15.58
N SER A 30 -18.61 -0.62 -15.72
CA SER A 30 -18.18 -1.28 -16.94
C SER A 30 -19.21 -1.13 -18.05
N ALA A 31 -18.73 -1.09 -19.29
CA ALA A 31 -19.59 -1.12 -20.46
C ALA A 31 -19.97 -2.57 -20.83
N PRO A 32 -21.10 -2.78 -21.54
CA PRO A 32 -21.47 -4.09 -22.07
C PRO A 32 -20.33 -4.73 -22.89
N PRO A 33 -20.17 -6.08 -22.86
CA PRO A 33 -21.07 -7.07 -22.28
C PRO A 33 -20.85 -7.34 -20.77
N ALA A 34 -19.94 -6.60 -20.12
CA ALA A 34 -19.75 -6.72 -18.68
C ALA A 34 -20.94 -6.12 -17.92
N SER A 35 -21.18 -6.61 -16.70
CA SER A 35 -22.22 -6.08 -15.82
C SER A 35 -21.89 -4.64 -15.41
N GLU A 36 -22.90 -3.77 -15.39
CA GLU A 36 -22.82 -2.41 -14.83
C GLU A 36 -22.55 -2.40 -13.32
N LEU A 37 -22.74 -3.54 -12.65
CA LEU A 37 -22.38 -3.73 -11.23
C LEU A 37 -20.87 -3.91 -11.02
N CYS A 38 -20.09 -4.00 -12.10
CA CYS A 38 -18.63 -4.05 -12.06
C CYS A 38 -18.04 -2.67 -12.38
N ASP A 39 -17.13 -2.20 -11.54
CA ASP A 39 -16.35 -1.00 -11.81
C ASP A 39 -15.29 -1.23 -12.91
N ALA A 40 -15.20 -0.32 -13.88
CA ALA A 40 -14.10 -0.22 -14.84
C ALA A 40 -13.02 0.75 -14.38
N GLN A 41 -13.41 1.78 -13.62
CA GLN A 41 -12.52 2.73 -12.98
C GLN A 41 -13.05 3.03 -11.57
N TYR A 42 -12.15 3.20 -10.62
CA TYR A 42 -12.50 3.64 -9.27
C TYR A 42 -11.43 4.55 -8.67
N VAL A 43 -11.86 5.43 -7.79
CA VAL A 43 -11.05 6.16 -6.82
C VAL A 43 -11.76 6.05 -5.48
N ALA A 44 -11.09 5.59 -4.43
CA ALA A 44 -11.68 5.55 -3.10
C ALA A 44 -10.69 6.06 -2.05
N LYS A 45 -11.21 6.81 -1.08
CA LYS A 45 -10.48 7.29 0.10
C LYS A 45 -10.99 6.60 1.35
N LEU A 46 -10.05 6.05 2.11
CA LEU A 46 -10.29 5.30 3.33
C LEU A 46 -9.63 6.05 4.49
N GLN A 47 -10.40 6.21 5.57
CA GLN A 47 -9.89 6.71 6.84
C GLN A 47 -9.30 5.53 7.61
N PHE A 48 -8.06 5.68 8.07
CA PHE A 48 -7.37 4.77 8.99
C PHE A 48 -7.19 5.45 10.35
N PRO A 49 -6.83 4.70 11.40
CA PRO A 49 -6.62 5.25 12.74
C PRO A 49 -5.69 6.46 12.77
N ASN A 50 -5.88 7.34 13.76
CA ASN A 50 -5.11 8.58 13.95
C ASN A 50 -5.23 9.60 12.80
N GLY A 51 -6.35 9.57 12.07
CA GLY A 51 -6.59 10.52 10.99
C GLY A 51 -5.80 10.23 9.71
N ALA A 52 -5.17 9.05 9.59
CA ALA A 52 -4.42 8.68 8.39
C ALA A 52 -5.35 8.41 7.20
N ILE A 53 -4.99 8.89 6.01
CA ILE A 53 -5.81 8.71 4.80
C ILE A 53 -5.08 7.79 3.83
N GLY A 54 -5.77 6.72 3.43
CA GLY A 54 -5.36 5.85 2.34
C GLY A 54 -6.21 6.11 1.10
N GLU A 55 -5.58 6.16 -0.07
CA GLU A 55 -6.29 6.33 -1.34
C GLU A 55 -5.93 5.18 -2.28
N ILE A 56 -6.95 4.59 -2.91
CA ILE A 56 -6.79 3.61 -3.97
C ILE A 56 -7.35 4.14 -5.27
N ARG A 57 -6.68 3.83 -6.37
CA ARG A 57 -7.10 4.18 -7.73
C ARG A 57 -6.86 3.00 -8.64
N GLY A 58 -7.82 2.71 -9.51
CA GLY A 58 -7.67 1.67 -10.52
C GLY A 58 -8.45 1.98 -11.78
N ASN A 59 -7.94 1.52 -12.91
CA ASN A 59 -8.59 1.61 -14.20
C ASN A 59 -8.23 0.38 -15.04
N TYR A 60 -9.24 -0.41 -15.37
CA TYR A 60 -9.09 -1.63 -16.18
C TYR A 60 -8.88 -1.32 -17.68
N ASN A 61 -9.32 -0.15 -18.15
CA ASN A 61 -9.29 0.24 -19.56
C ASN A 61 -8.17 1.24 -19.88
N THR A 62 -7.02 1.12 -19.22
CA THR A 62 -5.88 2.01 -19.49
C THR A 62 -5.23 1.65 -20.83
N PRO A 63 -5.18 2.57 -21.82
CA PRO A 63 -4.49 2.29 -23.08
C PRO A 63 -3.02 1.97 -22.83
N TRP A 64 -2.44 1.05 -23.60
CA TRP A 64 -1.07 0.56 -23.38
C TRP A 64 -0.04 1.71 -23.32
N MET A 65 -0.17 2.73 -24.18
CA MET A 65 0.74 3.89 -24.21
C MET A 65 0.67 4.77 -22.96
N GLN A 66 -0.41 4.67 -22.18
CA GLN A 66 -0.61 5.39 -20.93
C GLN A 66 -0.37 4.51 -19.70
N PHE A 67 -0.03 3.23 -19.91
CA PHE A 67 0.19 2.29 -18.83
C PHE A 67 1.38 2.73 -17.98
N LYS A 68 1.15 2.84 -16.67
CA LYS A 68 2.19 3.05 -15.67
C LYS A 68 2.26 1.81 -14.81
N LEU A 69 3.47 1.45 -14.37
CA LEU A 69 3.63 0.39 -13.39
C LEU A 69 2.80 0.72 -12.14
N PRO A 70 1.99 -0.23 -11.64
CA PRO A 70 1.26 -0.03 -10.39
C PRO A 70 2.23 0.30 -9.27
N ASN A 71 1.92 1.34 -8.50
CA ASN A 71 2.75 1.79 -7.41
C ASN A 71 1.95 1.99 -6.13
N ILE A 72 2.67 2.02 -5.02
CA ILE A 72 2.16 2.42 -3.70
C ILE A 72 2.99 3.62 -3.27
N GLU A 73 2.35 4.73 -2.96
CA GLU A 73 2.99 5.94 -2.48
C GLU A 73 2.67 6.16 -1.00
N ILE A 74 3.71 6.31 -0.18
CA ILE A 74 3.59 6.45 1.26
C ILE A 74 4.24 7.78 1.64
N LEU A 75 3.44 8.68 2.22
CA LEU A 75 3.92 9.97 2.70
C LEU A 75 3.98 9.96 4.22
N HIS A 76 5.18 10.13 4.78
CA HIS A 76 5.37 10.22 6.21
C HIS A 76 5.16 11.66 6.70
N ARG A 77 4.75 11.83 7.96
CA ARG A 77 4.74 13.14 8.62
C ARG A 77 6.16 13.71 8.72
N ALA A 78 6.28 15.03 8.71
CA ALA A 78 7.54 15.70 8.95
C ALA A 78 8.07 15.36 10.35
N THR A 79 9.37 15.06 10.45
CA THR A 79 10.05 14.74 11.70
C THR A 79 11.25 15.66 11.89
N VAL A 80 11.52 16.09 13.13
CA VAL A 80 12.70 16.89 13.43
C VAL A 80 13.95 16.02 13.31
N VAL A 81 14.96 16.52 12.61
CA VAL A 81 16.26 15.86 12.45
C VAL A 81 17.29 16.61 13.29
N GLN A 82 17.95 15.89 14.19
CA GLN A 82 19.07 16.42 14.95
C GLN A 82 20.25 16.64 13.99
N ASP A 83 20.74 17.87 13.94
CA ASP A 83 21.85 18.26 13.09
C ASP A 83 22.67 19.32 13.82
N SER A 84 23.85 18.92 14.28
CA SER A 84 24.75 19.77 15.07
C SER A 84 25.37 20.92 14.27
N SER A 85 25.18 20.95 12.95
CA SER A 85 25.64 22.04 12.09
C SER A 85 24.65 23.21 12.00
N LEU A 86 23.45 23.07 12.57
CA LEU A 86 22.44 24.13 12.58
C LEU A 86 22.79 25.25 13.55
N SER A 87 22.39 26.48 13.22
CA SER A 87 22.46 27.59 14.18
C SER A 87 21.40 27.41 15.28
N ALA A 88 21.64 27.99 16.46
CA ALA A 88 20.80 27.78 17.66
C ALA A 88 19.30 28.09 17.43
N GLY A 89 19.00 29.04 16.54
CA GLY A 89 17.65 29.46 16.16
C GLY A 89 17.00 28.64 15.04
N GLN A 90 17.63 27.57 14.53
CA GLN A 90 17.12 26.80 13.39
C GLN A 90 16.60 25.43 13.80
N VAL A 91 15.62 24.94 13.04
CA VAL A 91 15.12 23.57 13.11
C VAL A 91 15.18 22.94 11.71
N LYS A 92 15.74 21.73 11.64
CA LYS A 92 15.71 20.91 10.43
C LYS A 92 14.61 19.87 10.57
N THR A 93 13.75 19.81 9.58
CA THR A 93 12.74 18.77 9.45
C THR A 93 13.01 17.91 8.22
N ARG A 94 12.58 16.66 8.29
CA ARG A 94 12.61 15.72 7.17
C ARG A 94 11.22 15.15 6.96
N THR A 95 10.75 15.24 5.73
CA THR A 95 9.57 14.54 5.22
C THR A 95 10.04 13.45 4.26
N ARG A 96 9.55 12.22 4.45
CA ARG A 96 9.91 11.08 3.62
C ARG A 96 8.72 10.65 2.77
N LYS A 97 8.94 10.50 1.47
CA LYS A 97 8.05 9.80 0.54
C LYS A 97 8.71 8.49 0.14
N VAL A 98 8.00 7.38 0.32
CA VAL A 98 8.42 6.06 -0.15
C VAL A 98 7.50 5.63 -1.28
N VAL A 99 8.07 5.18 -2.39
CA VAL A 99 7.30 4.69 -3.54
C VAL A 99 7.72 3.27 -3.85
N PHE A 100 6.79 2.33 -3.77
CA PHE A 100 7.01 0.95 -4.17
C PHE A 100 6.39 0.69 -5.54
N TYR A 101 7.23 0.46 -6.54
CA TYR A 101 6.83 0.17 -7.92
C TYR A 101 6.70 -1.34 -8.15
N GLY A 102 5.71 -1.72 -8.95
CA GLY A 102 5.54 -3.09 -9.42
C GLY A 102 5.00 -4.04 -8.36
N HIS A 103 4.31 -3.56 -7.31
CA HIS A 103 3.86 -4.41 -6.20
C HIS A 103 2.97 -5.59 -6.64
N MET A 104 2.15 -5.43 -7.68
CA MET A 104 1.34 -6.51 -8.28
C MET A 104 2.13 -7.41 -9.24
N PHE A 105 3.25 -6.92 -9.76
CA PHE A 105 4.10 -7.59 -10.75
C PHE A 105 5.50 -7.86 -10.19
N ALA A 106 5.62 -8.05 -8.87
CA ALA A 106 6.91 -8.07 -8.18
C ALA A 106 7.83 -9.21 -8.66
N THR A 107 7.25 -10.25 -9.26
CA THR A 107 7.98 -11.36 -9.91
C THR A 107 8.67 -10.97 -11.21
N LEU A 108 8.21 -9.89 -11.88
CA LEU A 108 8.79 -9.38 -13.12
C LEU A 108 9.73 -8.21 -12.82
N TYR A 109 9.27 -7.27 -12.00
CA TYR A 109 10.03 -6.09 -11.63
C TYR A 109 9.47 -5.45 -10.37
N ASN A 110 10.36 -5.07 -9.47
CA ASN A 110 10.01 -4.21 -8.35
C ASN A 110 11.15 -3.23 -8.01
N ARG A 111 10.79 -2.07 -7.46
CA ARG A 111 11.73 -1.04 -7.02
C ARG A 111 11.13 -0.23 -5.90
N ILE A 112 11.92 0.07 -4.88
CA ILE A 112 11.58 1.01 -3.82
C ILE A 112 12.39 2.29 -4.03
N ASP A 113 11.69 3.40 -4.20
CA ASP A 113 12.28 4.72 -4.19
C ASP A 113 11.99 5.40 -2.84
N THR A 114 13.00 6.07 -2.30
CA THR A 114 12.87 6.94 -1.15
C THR A 114 13.26 8.35 -1.56
N GLU A 115 12.33 9.29 -1.38
CA GLU A 115 12.57 10.72 -1.54
C GLU A 115 12.49 11.38 -0.17
N GLU A 116 13.59 11.98 0.28
CA GLU A 116 13.66 12.70 1.54
C GLU A 116 13.79 14.19 1.27
N THR A 117 12.76 14.95 1.64
CA THR A 117 12.79 16.40 1.59
C THR A 117 13.20 16.93 2.95
N TYR A 118 14.29 17.70 2.97
CA TYR A 118 14.79 18.38 4.15
C TYR A 118 14.47 19.86 4.07
N GLU A 119 13.96 20.42 5.17
CA GLU A 119 13.67 21.83 5.30
C GLU A 119 14.28 22.38 6.59
N VAL A 120 15.11 23.41 6.47
CA VAL A 120 15.64 24.18 7.59
C VAL A 120 14.85 25.46 7.69
N ARG A 121 14.24 25.68 8.85
CA ARG A 121 13.45 26.88 9.15
C ARG A 121 13.96 27.56 10.41
N ASN A 122 13.82 28.87 10.50
CA ASN A 122 14.02 29.60 11.75
C ASN A 122 12.89 29.25 12.73
N LYS A 123 13.22 29.13 14.03
CA LYS A 123 12.24 28.80 15.07
C LYS A 123 11.29 29.96 15.36
N ASP A 124 11.77 31.19 15.21
CA ASP A 124 11.05 32.39 15.64
C ASP A 124 9.91 32.78 14.68
N ASP A 125 10.15 32.70 13.37
CA ASP A 125 9.22 33.14 12.32
C ASP A 125 8.81 32.02 11.35
N SER A 126 9.32 30.80 11.53
CA SER A 126 9.13 29.66 10.61
C SER A 126 9.59 29.91 9.17
N GLN A 127 10.40 30.95 8.92
CA GLN A 127 10.90 31.27 7.60
C GLN A 127 11.81 30.16 7.08
N LEU A 128 11.61 29.75 5.82
CA LEU A 128 12.42 28.74 5.17
C LEU A 128 13.80 29.30 4.82
N VAL A 129 14.83 28.74 5.43
CA VAL A 129 16.24 29.08 5.17
C VAL A 129 16.80 28.23 4.04
N LYS A 130 16.50 26.93 4.05
CA LYS A 130 17.03 25.98 3.07
C LYS A 130 16.07 24.83 2.85
N LYS A 131 15.93 24.39 1.60
CA LYS A 131 15.19 23.19 1.22
C LYS A 131 15.97 22.40 0.19
N TRP A 132 16.06 21.09 0.38
CA TRP A 132 16.64 20.19 -0.62
C TRP A 132 15.94 18.83 -0.57
N THR A 133 16.13 18.03 -1.61
CA THR A 133 15.57 16.68 -1.69
C THR A 133 16.64 15.71 -2.12
N GLU A 134 16.73 14.60 -1.41
CA GLU A 134 17.61 13.48 -1.72
C GLU A 134 16.75 12.30 -2.20
N LYS A 135 17.18 11.64 -3.28
CA LYS A 135 16.49 10.48 -3.84
C LYS A 135 17.40 9.27 -3.85
N LYS A 136 16.87 8.13 -3.44
CA LYS A 136 17.57 6.83 -3.46
C LYS A 136 16.62 5.77 -4.01
N SER A 137 17.15 4.88 -4.83
CA SER A 137 16.42 3.74 -5.37
C SER A 137 17.09 2.45 -4.94
N ARG A 138 16.31 1.46 -4.54
CA ARG A 138 16.77 0.10 -4.21
C ARG A 138 15.84 -0.91 -4.86
N SER A 139 16.41 -1.95 -5.44
CA SER A 139 15.68 -3.14 -5.87
C SER A 139 16.25 -4.34 -5.12
N ALA A 140 15.37 -5.26 -4.73
CA ALA A 140 15.73 -6.52 -4.11
C ALA A 140 14.90 -7.63 -4.75
N HIS A 141 15.59 -8.67 -5.18
CA HIS A 141 15.00 -9.84 -5.85
C HIS A 141 15.24 -11.12 -5.05
N THR A 142 16.13 -11.08 -4.06
CA THR A 142 16.37 -12.17 -3.09
C THR A 142 16.45 -11.62 -1.66
N PHE A 143 16.29 -12.51 -0.66
CA PHE A 143 16.51 -12.13 0.74
C PHE A 143 17.96 -11.70 1.02
N ARG A 144 18.93 -12.21 0.26
CA ARG A 144 20.34 -11.83 0.38
C ARG A 144 20.58 -10.37 -0.04
N ASP A 145 19.79 -9.85 -0.97
CA ASP A 145 19.87 -8.44 -1.41
C ASP A 145 19.48 -7.45 -0.29
N ILE A 146 18.86 -7.96 0.78
CA ILE A 146 18.47 -7.21 1.98
C ILE A 146 19.10 -7.77 3.26
N ASP A 147 20.23 -8.46 3.13
CA ASP A 147 21.03 -8.97 4.26
C ASP A 147 20.23 -9.88 5.22
N LEU A 148 19.24 -10.61 4.68
CA LEU A 148 18.45 -11.60 5.41
C LEU A 148 18.84 -13.01 4.99
N GLU A 149 19.29 -13.81 5.95
CA GLU A 149 19.56 -15.24 5.75
C GLU A 149 18.26 -16.06 5.84
N GLN A 150 17.56 -16.17 4.71
CA GLN A 150 16.37 -17.00 4.56
C GLN A 150 16.41 -17.80 3.25
N PRO A 151 15.76 -18.97 3.18
CA PRO A 151 15.61 -19.71 1.93
C PRO A 151 14.93 -18.87 0.86
N GLY A 152 15.57 -18.75 -0.30
CA GLY A 152 15.04 -18.03 -1.44
C GLY A 152 16.04 -18.03 -2.58
N GLU A 153 15.53 -18.13 -3.80
CA GLU A 153 16.33 -18.11 -5.02
C GLU A 153 15.76 -17.08 -5.97
N LEU A 154 16.60 -16.54 -6.86
CA LEU A 154 16.21 -15.49 -7.81
C LEU A 154 15.02 -15.90 -8.70
N TYR A 155 14.89 -17.19 -8.99
CA TYR A 155 13.81 -17.74 -9.81
C TYR A 155 12.57 -18.15 -8.99
N TRP A 156 12.60 -18.02 -7.66
CA TRP A 156 11.42 -18.26 -6.82
C TRP A 156 10.46 -17.08 -6.92
N LYS A 157 9.21 -17.39 -7.25
CA LYS A 157 8.14 -16.39 -7.34
C LYS A 157 7.53 -16.16 -5.96
N SER A 158 6.93 -14.99 -5.73
CA SER A 158 6.21 -14.66 -4.49
C SER A 158 5.21 -15.75 -4.04
N TYR A 159 4.49 -16.36 -4.98
CA TYR A 159 3.56 -17.47 -4.71
C TYR A 159 4.24 -18.71 -4.11
N ARG A 160 5.49 -19.00 -4.52
CA ARG A 160 6.25 -20.13 -3.96
C ARG A 160 6.57 -19.87 -2.48
N HIS A 161 6.92 -18.65 -2.13
CA HIS A 161 7.14 -18.25 -0.73
C HIS A 161 5.84 -18.30 0.09
N GLN A 162 4.71 -17.85 -0.46
CA GLN A 162 3.41 -17.94 0.20
C GLN A 162 3.01 -19.40 0.49
N LEU A 163 3.18 -20.29 -0.49
CA LEU A 163 2.93 -21.73 -0.31
C LEU A 163 3.87 -22.33 0.75
N GLU A 164 5.11 -21.87 0.79
CA GLU A 164 6.08 -22.27 1.82
C GLU A 164 5.58 -21.90 3.22
N GLN A 165 5.12 -20.66 3.41
CA GLN A 165 4.55 -20.21 4.69
C GLN A 165 3.31 -21.00 5.09
N PHE A 166 2.47 -21.37 4.12
CA PHE A 166 1.34 -22.28 4.34
C PHE A 166 1.81 -23.65 4.85
N ILE A 167 2.79 -24.26 4.20
CA ILE A 167 3.33 -25.56 4.61
C ILE A 167 3.98 -25.45 6.00
N HIS A 168 4.72 -24.37 6.28
CA HIS A 168 5.30 -24.14 7.60
C HIS A 168 4.21 -24.09 8.68
N ARG A 169 3.13 -23.34 8.45
CA ARG A 169 2.00 -23.25 9.38
C ARG A 169 1.33 -24.60 9.64
N VAL A 170 1.01 -25.34 8.59
CA VAL A 170 0.36 -26.67 8.70
C VAL A 170 1.25 -27.66 9.45
N LYS A 171 2.57 -27.59 9.26
CA LYS A 171 3.54 -28.49 9.90
C LYS A 171 4.05 -27.98 11.26
N GLY A 172 3.51 -26.88 11.79
CA GLY A 172 3.96 -26.30 13.07
C GLY A 172 5.40 -25.77 13.06
N ARG A 173 5.92 -25.38 11.89
CA ARG A 173 7.27 -24.83 11.73
C ARG A 173 7.25 -23.31 11.83
N HIS A 174 8.38 -22.73 12.21
CA HIS A 174 8.59 -21.29 12.17
C HIS A 174 8.53 -20.79 10.71
N GLY A 175 7.77 -19.71 10.48
CA GLY A 175 7.66 -19.03 9.18
C GLY A 175 8.53 -17.78 9.11
N ASN A 176 8.42 -17.02 8.03
CA ASN A 176 9.14 -15.74 7.84
C ASN A 176 8.40 -14.52 8.41
N GLY A 177 7.32 -14.74 9.15
CA GLY A 177 6.46 -13.68 9.71
C GLY A 177 5.37 -13.16 8.76
N ILE A 178 5.35 -13.57 7.49
CA ILE A 178 4.31 -13.17 6.53
C ILE A 178 3.26 -14.29 6.43
N TRP A 179 2.12 -14.08 7.08
CA TRP A 179 0.99 -15.02 7.06
C TRP A 179 -0.34 -14.29 6.89
N VAL A 180 -1.17 -14.77 5.97
CA VAL A 180 -2.55 -14.29 5.80
C VAL A 180 -3.46 -15.22 6.60
N SER A 181 -3.94 -14.76 7.75
CA SER A 181 -4.88 -15.51 8.59
C SER A 181 -6.32 -15.45 8.06
N ALA A 182 -7.20 -16.29 8.61
CA ALA A 182 -8.63 -16.25 8.27
C ALA A 182 -9.25 -14.89 8.64
N GLU A 183 -8.87 -14.33 9.78
CA GLU A 183 -9.29 -13.01 10.24
C GLU A 183 -8.84 -11.92 9.27
N GLN A 184 -7.60 -12.02 8.75
CA GLN A 184 -7.07 -11.10 7.75
C GLN A 184 -7.85 -11.17 6.43
N SER A 185 -8.27 -12.37 6.01
CA SER A 185 -9.15 -12.53 4.84
C SER A 185 -10.54 -11.94 5.09
N ILE A 186 -11.13 -12.16 6.26
CA ILE A 186 -12.45 -11.59 6.61
C ILE A 186 -12.37 -10.06 6.66
N ALA A 187 -11.34 -9.51 7.30
CA ALA A 187 -11.13 -8.07 7.39
C ALA A 187 -10.88 -7.43 6.01
N GLN A 188 -10.12 -8.10 5.13
CA GLN A 188 -9.98 -7.69 3.73
C GLN A 188 -11.35 -7.59 3.03
N MET A 189 -12.22 -8.57 3.24
CA MET A 189 -13.54 -8.59 2.62
C MET A 189 -14.43 -7.47 3.15
N LYS A 190 -14.41 -7.22 4.47
CA LYS A 190 -15.12 -6.09 5.08
C LYS A 190 -14.65 -4.74 4.53
N ALA A 191 -13.34 -4.54 4.37
CA ALA A 191 -12.79 -3.33 3.79
C ALA A 191 -13.20 -3.14 2.31
N ILE A 192 -13.30 -4.23 1.55
CA ILE A 192 -13.83 -4.21 0.17
C ILE A 192 -15.32 -3.82 0.19
N ASP A 193 -16.13 -4.47 1.03
CA ASP A 193 -17.57 -4.20 1.10
C ASP A 193 -17.85 -2.75 1.51
N MET A 194 -17.06 -2.17 2.42
CA MET A 194 -17.12 -0.75 2.79
C MET A 194 -16.95 0.19 1.59
N VAL A 195 -16.06 -0.13 0.64
CA VAL A 195 -15.88 0.66 -0.58
C VAL A 195 -17.07 0.48 -1.54
N TYR A 196 -17.59 -0.75 -1.66
CA TYR A 196 -18.75 -1.06 -2.50
C TYR A 196 -20.06 -0.41 -2.00
N GLU A 197 -20.25 -0.36 -0.70
CA GLU A 197 -21.37 0.37 -0.08
C GLU A 197 -21.24 1.86 -0.38
N LYS A 198 -20.03 2.43 -0.25
CA LYS A 198 -19.80 3.85 -0.51
C LYS A 198 -19.96 4.22 -1.99
N SER A 199 -19.63 3.31 -2.91
CA SER A 199 -19.74 3.53 -4.36
C SER A 199 -21.17 3.50 -4.90
N GLY A 200 -22.13 3.00 -4.11
CA GLY A 200 -23.52 2.79 -4.54
C GLY A 200 -23.75 1.52 -5.35
N LEU A 201 -22.71 0.71 -5.62
CA LEU A 201 -22.86 -0.61 -6.27
C LEU A 201 -23.42 -1.68 -5.32
N GLY A 202 -23.37 -1.42 -4.00
CA GLY A 202 -23.90 -2.28 -2.95
C GLY A 202 -22.92 -3.38 -2.53
N ALA A 203 -23.07 -3.84 -1.29
CA ALA A 203 -22.28 -4.94 -0.77
C ALA A 203 -22.54 -6.24 -1.55
N ARG A 204 -21.52 -7.10 -1.61
CA ARG A 204 -21.66 -8.40 -2.27
C ARG A 204 -22.68 -9.25 -1.53
N PRO A 205 -23.57 -9.98 -2.24
CA PRO A 205 -24.52 -10.87 -1.59
C PRO A 205 -23.79 -11.91 -0.74
N SER A 206 -23.93 -11.83 0.58
CA SER A 206 -23.53 -12.91 1.47
C SER A 206 -24.74 -13.83 1.65
N ARG A 207 -24.57 -15.13 1.42
CA ARG A 207 -25.58 -16.09 1.84
C ARG A 207 -25.44 -16.23 3.34
N GLU A 208 -26.37 -15.69 4.12
CA GLU A 208 -26.53 -16.12 5.50
C GLU A 208 -26.74 -17.65 5.45
N ARG A 209 -25.84 -18.39 6.09
CA ARG A 209 -26.13 -19.81 6.36
C ARG A 209 -27.31 -19.80 7.33
N PRO A 210 -28.44 -20.45 7.02
CA PRO A 210 -29.44 -20.71 8.03
C PRO A 210 -28.73 -21.41 9.19
N VAL A 211 -28.82 -20.82 10.38
CA VAL A 211 -28.36 -21.49 11.59
C VAL A 211 -29.31 -22.66 11.80
N SER A 212 -28.84 -23.87 11.52
CA SER A 212 -29.54 -25.13 11.84
C SER A 212 -29.27 -25.52 13.29
#